data_AF-A0A3N5LHY0-F1
#
_entry.id   AF-A0A3N5LHY0-F1
#
_cell.length_a   1.000
_cell.length_b   1.000
_cell.length_c   1.000
_cell.angle_alpha   90.00
_cell.angle_beta   90.00
_cell.angle_gamma   90.00
#
_symmetry.space_group_name_H-M   'P 1'
#
loop_
_entity.id
_entity.type
_entity.pdbx_description
1 polymer ?
#
loop_
_entity_poly.entity_id
_entity_poly.type
_entity_poly.pdbx_seq_one_letter_code
_entity_poly.pdbx_strand_id
1 'polypeptide(L)'
;MIYRDAQKRWVIDPTHLREYTRDDQLVPKFASCGLETVCSVKTLHRFPVTDYFLKRLGYPRDVYQTHRIWKALRRVRVPIIGYYNWEFVLRKPGS
;
A
#
# COMPACT_ATOMS: atom_id res chain seq x y z
N MET A 1 8.25 -1.60 2.51
CA MET A 1 8.20 -2.64 1.45
C MET A 1 9.32 -3.66 1.73
N ILE A 2 9.13 -4.96 1.49
CA ILE A 2 10.14 -6.01 1.80
C ILE A 2 10.60 -6.61 0.47
N TYR A 3 11.92 -6.69 0.26
CA TYR A 3 12.53 -7.29 -0.93
C TYR A 3 13.47 -8.44 -0.56
N ARG A 4 13.90 -9.23 -1.55
CA ARG A 4 14.96 -10.23 -1.34
C ARG A 4 16.31 -9.63 -1.66
N ASP A 5 17.24 -9.70 -0.70
CA ASP A 5 18.64 -9.35 -0.94
C ASP A 5 19.34 -10.40 -1.84
N ALA A 6 20.59 -10.13 -2.21
CA ALA A 6 21.40 -11.05 -3.00
C ALA A 6 21.57 -12.43 -2.34
N GLN A 7 21.41 -12.51 -1.02
CA GLN A 7 21.46 -13.71 -0.19
C GLN A 7 20.08 -14.38 -0.03
N LYS A 8 19.07 -13.93 -0.78
CA LYS A 8 17.68 -14.44 -0.79
C LYS A 8 16.94 -14.31 0.54
N ARG A 9 17.42 -13.45 1.46
CA ARG A 9 16.77 -13.16 2.73
C ARG A 9 15.72 -12.07 2.54
N TRP A 10 14.64 -12.14 3.30
CA TRP A 10 13.64 -11.09 3.34
C TRP A 10 14.19 -9.91 4.14
N VAL A 11 14.43 -8.79 3.48
CA VAL A 11 14.96 -7.57 4.09
C VAL A 11 13.98 -6.41 3.87
N ILE A 12 13.89 -5.53 4.86
CA ILE A 12 13.13 -4.29 4.74
C ILE A 12 13.88 -3.38 3.76
N ASP A 13 13.16 -2.78 2.83
CA ASP A 13 13.70 -1.80 1.90
C ASP A 13 14.31 -0.61 2.66
N PRO A 14 15.65 -0.41 2.61
CA PRO A 14 16.31 0.67 3.34
C PRO A 14 15.97 2.06 2.77
N THR A 15 15.38 2.13 1.57
CA THR A 15 14.88 3.39 1.01
C THR A 15 13.61 3.88 1.69
N HIS A 16 13.00 3.06 2.56
CA HIS A 16 11.91 3.45 3.44
C HIS A 16 12.45 4.26 4.63
N LEU A 17 12.93 5.46 4.33
CA LEU A 17 13.65 6.31 5.29
C LEU A 17 12.75 6.92 6.37
N ARG A 18 11.45 7.10 6.08
CA ARG A 18 10.52 7.75 7.01
C ARG A 18 9.07 7.36 6.77
N GLU A 19 8.39 6.97 7.83
CA GLU A 19 6.94 6.81 7.87
C GLU A 19 6.31 8.11 8.37
N TYR A 20 5.38 8.66 7.57
CA TYR A 20 4.59 9.83 7.96
C TYR A 20 3.22 9.37 8.43
N THR A 21 2.77 9.90 9.56
CA THR A 21 1.51 9.49 10.19
C THR A 21 0.49 10.62 10.26
N ARG A 22 0.95 11.87 10.14
CA ARG A 22 0.12 13.06 10.33
C ARG A 22 0.36 14.12 9.27
N ASP A 23 -0.73 14.75 8.83
CA ASP A 23 -0.80 15.69 7.70
C ASP A 23 0.11 16.89 7.89
N ASP A 24 0.24 17.39 9.12
CA ASP A 24 1.16 18.46 9.50
C ASP A 24 2.64 18.17 9.21
N GLN A 25 3.03 16.92 9.03
CA GLN A 25 4.40 16.54 8.67
C GLN A 25 4.69 16.72 7.16
N LEU A 26 3.64 16.70 6.33
CA LEU A 26 3.75 16.69 4.87
C LEU A 26 3.22 17.97 4.23
N VAL A 27 2.11 18.51 4.72
CA VAL A 27 1.47 19.73 4.17
C VAL A 27 2.44 20.92 4.10
N PRO A 28 3.26 21.23 5.14
CA PRO A 28 4.24 22.31 5.05
C PRO A 28 5.31 22.05 3.99
N LYS A 29 5.68 20.80 3.74
CA LYS A 29 6.66 20.44 2.69
C LYS A 29 6.08 20.71 1.30
N PHE A 30 4.82 20.34 1.07
CA PHE A 30 4.14 20.64 -0.20
C PHE A 30 3.99 22.15 -0.40
N ALA A 31 3.61 22.88 0.65
CA ALA A 31 3.53 24.34 0.61
C ALA A 31 4.89 24.98 0.30
N SER A 32 5.99 24.49 0.89
CA SER A 32 7.35 24.98 0.60
C SER A 32 7.78 24.74 -0.86
N CYS A 33 7.19 23.76 -1.52
CA CYS A 33 7.37 23.48 -2.94
C CYS A 33 6.41 24.27 -3.85
N GLY A 34 5.61 25.18 -3.29
CA GLY A 34 4.62 25.94 -4.03
C GLY A 34 3.42 25.12 -4.48
N LEU A 35 3.14 23.99 -3.83
CA LEU A 35 1.96 23.15 -4.10
C LEU A 35 0.89 23.42 -3.05
N GLU A 36 -0.35 23.54 -3.51
CA GLU A 36 -1.52 23.68 -2.66
C GLU A 36 -2.15 22.31 -2.41
N THR A 37 -2.40 21.97 -1.15
CA THR A 37 -3.08 20.72 -0.82
C THR A 37 -4.59 20.89 -0.98
N VAL A 38 -5.18 20.24 -1.98
CA VAL A 38 -6.62 20.27 -2.26
C VAL A 38 -7.36 19.28 -1.37
N CYS A 39 -6.81 18.09 -1.22
CA CYS A 39 -7.43 17.01 -0.46
C CYS A 39 -6.37 16.08 0.14
N SER A 40 -6.66 15.55 1.33
CA SER A 40 -5.88 14.52 2.02
C SER A 40 -6.86 13.45 2.48
N VAL A 41 -6.68 12.22 2.00
CA VAL A 41 -7.57 11.10 2.35
C VAL A 41 -6.75 9.93 2.87
N LYS A 42 -7.06 9.49 4.08
CA LYS A 42 -6.54 8.23 4.64
C LYS A 42 -7.60 7.14 4.47
N THR A 43 -7.32 6.19 3.60
CA THR A 43 -8.19 5.02 3.41
C THR A 43 -7.54 3.80 4.04
N LEU A 44 -8.33 3.02 4.78
CA LEU A 44 -7.85 1.79 5.39
C LEU A 44 -7.49 0.78 4.30
N HIS A 45 -6.26 0.27 4.35
CA HIS A 45 -5.78 -0.68 3.37
C HIS A 45 -6.55 -2.00 3.51
N ARG A 46 -7.09 -2.48 2.40
CA ARG A 46 -7.88 -3.72 2.35
C ARG A 46 -7.13 -4.78 1.58
N PHE A 47 -6.74 -5.85 2.27
CA PHE A 47 -5.97 -6.93 1.67
C PHE A 47 -6.84 -8.19 1.47
N PRO A 48 -6.75 -8.87 0.31
CA PRO A 48 -7.43 -10.14 0.11
C PRO A 48 -6.75 -11.22 0.95
N VAL A 49 -7.48 -11.76 1.93
CA VAL A 49 -6.96 -12.75 2.88
C VAL A 49 -6.41 -13.99 2.17
N THR A 50 -7.00 -14.36 1.04
CA THR A 50 -6.55 -15.48 0.21
C THR A 50 -5.13 -15.32 -0.29
N ASP A 51 -4.69 -14.10 -0.63
CA ASP A 51 -3.33 -13.86 -1.10
C ASP A 51 -2.30 -14.15 0.00
N TYR A 52 -2.66 -13.94 1.27
CA TYR A 52 -1.77 -14.25 2.42
C TYR A 52 -1.60 -15.76 2.58
N PHE A 53 -2.72 -16.50 2.62
CA PHE A 53 -2.69 -17.95 2.78
C PHE A 53 -2.06 -18.67 1.58
N LEU A 54 -2.40 -18.27 0.35
CA LEU A 54 -1.86 -18.91 -0.85
C LEU A 54 -0.36 -18.65 -1.02
N LYS A 55 0.12 -17.45 -0.70
CA LYS A 55 1.58 -17.18 -0.65
C LYS A 55 2.27 -18.03 0.42
N ARG A 56 1.66 -18.20 1.59
CA ARG A 56 2.23 -18.98 2.69
C ARG A 56 2.29 -20.48 2.37
N LEU A 57 1.32 -20.98 1.60
CA LEU A 57 1.27 -22.37 1.15
C LEU A 57 2.07 -22.63 -0.15
N GLY A 58 2.68 -21.60 -0.74
CA GLY A 58 3.51 -21.73 -1.95
C GLY A 58 2.72 -21.97 -3.24
N TYR A 59 1.42 -21.70 -3.24
CA TYR A 59 0.58 -21.91 -4.42
C TYR A 59 0.90 -20.89 -5.54
N PRO A 60 0.89 -21.33 -6.81
CA PRO A 60 1.18 -20.47 -7.95
C PRO A 60 -0.01 -19.51 -8.22
N ARG A 61 0.24 -18.33 -8.81
CA ARG A 61 -0.75 -17.21 -8.89
C ARG A 61 -1.94 -17.52 -9.81
N ASP A 62 -1.76 -18.50 -10.68
CA ASP A 62 -2.66 -19.08 -11.66
C ASP A 62 -3.84 -19.83 -11.02
N VAL A 63 -3.78 -20.16 -9.73
CA VAL A 63 -4.90 -20.77 -8.97
C VAL A 63 -6.18 -19.93 -9.04
N TYR A 64 -6.06 -18.61 -9.15
CA TYR A 64 -7.20 -17.70 -9.30
C TYR A 64 -7.87 -17.76 -10.68
N GLN A 65 -7.17 -18.26 -11.70
CA GLN A 65 -7.70 -18.44 -13.06
C GLN A 65 -8.33 -19.82 -13.20
N THR A 66 -7.71 -20.85 -12.61
CA THR A 66 -8.14 -22.24 -12.71
C THR A 66 -9.40 -22.56 -11.89
N HIS A 67 -9.57 -21.93 -10.73
CA HIS A 67 -10.64 -22.30 -9.78
C HIS A 67 -11.57 -21.13 -9.43
N ARG A 68 -12.85 -21.25 -9.83
CA ARG A 68 -13.92 -20.26 -9.55
C ARG A 68 -14.10 -19.95 -8.05
N ILE A 69 -13.88 -20.93 -7.18
CA ILE A 69 -13.99 -20.78 -5.72
C ILE A 69 -12.94 -19.80 -5.20
N TRP A 70 -11.68 -19.97 -5.56
CA TRP A 70 -10.58 -19.06 -5.17
C TRP A 70 -10.77 -17.65 -5.74
N LYS A 71 -11.33 -17.54 -6.95
CA LYS A 71 -11.71 -16.25 -7.54
C LYS A 71 -12.80 -15.52 -6.74
N ALA A 72 -13.77 -16.25 -6.20
CA ALA A 72 -14.83 -15.70 -5.34
C ALA A 72 -14.28 -15.30 -3.96
N LEU A 73 -13.48 -16.16 -3.32
CA LEU A 73 -12.86 -15.87 -2.03
C LEU A 73 -11.92 -14.66 -2.08
N ARG A 74 -11.25 -14.39 -3.22
CA ARG A 74 -10.42 -13.18 -3.40
C ARG A 74 -11.22 -11.87 -3.29
N ARG A 75 -12.55 -11.90 -3.40
CA ARG A 75 -13.42 -10.73 -3.17
C ARG A 75 -13.52 -10.36 -1.69
N VAL A 76 -13.26 -11.32 -0.79
CA VAL A 76 -13.24 -11.07 0.66
C VAL A 76 -11.93 -10.36 0.99
N ARG A 77 -12.02 -9.02 1.09
CA ARG A 77 -10.91 -8.17 1.51
C ARG A 77 -11.12 -7.77 2.95
N VAL A 78 -10.14 -8.08 3.81
CA VAL A 78 -10.19 -7.70 5.22
C VAL A 78 -9.41 -6.40 5.39
N PRO A 79 -9.95 -5.42 6.13
CA PRO A 79 -9.20 -4.22 6.49
C PRO A 79 -8.02 -4.60 7.39
N ILE A 80 -6.81 -4.13 7.06
CA ILE A 80 -5.65 -4.30 7.93
C ILE A 80 -5.60 -3.10 8.87
N ILE A 81 -5.99 -3.30 10.12
CA ILE A 81 -5.95 -2.27 11.16
C ILE A 81 -4.50 -1.79 11.31
N GLY A 82 -4.28 -0.47 11.26
CA GLY A 82 -2.96 0.15 11.34
C GLY A 82 -2.28 0.40 9.99
N TYR A 83 -2.77 -0.18 8.89
CA TYR A 83 -2.25 0.09 7.54
C TYR A 83 -3.21 0.98 6.77
N TYR A 84 -2.78 2.20 6.49
CA TYR A 84 -3.57 3.18 5.76
C TYR A 84 -2.86 3.54 4.46
N ASN A 85 -3.61 3.56 3.36
CA ASN A 85 -3.20 4.27 2.17
C ASN A 85 -3.50 5.73 2.39
N TRP A 86 -2.50 6.57 2.24
CA TRP A 86 -2.65 8.00 2.41
C TRP A 86 -2.43 8.69 1.07
N GLU A 87 -3.50 9.28 0.56
CA GLU A 87 -3.54 9.93 -0.74
C GLU A 87 -3.65 11.44 -0.57
N PHE A 88 -2.79 12.18 -1.28
CA PHE A 88 -2.82 13.63 -1.34
C PHE A 88 -3.12 14.07 -2.77
N VAL A 89 -4.07 14.99 -2.90
CA VAL A 89 -4.34 15.71 -4.16
C VAL A 89 -3.74 17.09 -4.02
N LEU A 90 -2.77 17.40 -4.87
CA LEU A 90 -2.06 18.67 -4.87
C LEU A 90 -2.39 19.45 -6.14
N ARG A 91 -2.57 20.76 -6.00
CA ARG A 91 -2.74 21.70 -7.11
C ARG A 91 -1.48 22.54 -7.24
N LYS A 92 -1.03 22.73 -8.47
CA LYS A 92 -0.03 23.75 -8.80
C LYS A 92 -0.76 25.09 -9.02
N PRO A 93 -0.48 26.15 -8.25
CA PRO A 93 -1.04 27.46 -8.52
C PRO A 93 -0.51 28.00 -9.86
N GLY A 94 -1.40 28.40 -10.77
CA GLY A 94 -1.04 29.04 -12.04
C GLY A 94 -0.91 28.14 -13.28
N SER A 95 -1.56 26.97 -13.29
CA SER A 95 -1.80 26.18 -14.52
C SER A 95 -3.18 26.43 -15.10
#